data_AF-A0A957FP52-F1
#
_entry.id   AF-A0A957FP52-F1
#
_cell.length_a   1.000
_cell.length_b   1.000
_cell.length_c   1.000
_cell.angle_alpha   90.00
_cell.angle_beta   90.00
_cell.angle_gamma   90.00
#
_symmetry.space_group_name_H-M   'P 1'
#
loop_
_entity.id
_entity.type
_entity.pdbx_description
1 polymer ?
#
loop_
_entity_poly.entity_id
_entity_poly.type
_entity_poly.pdbx_seq_one_letter_code
_entity_poly.pdbx_strand_id
1 'polypeptide(L)'
;MALVLKPPHPLPAPSPAGRFALFLAGSIEMGRATDWQTTVTQALAAYDVLLFNPRRDDWDSSWVQSKDTAVFREQVEWELTALEQADLIAFYFDPTTQAPITLLELGLFGRTSQTVVCCPNGFWRK
;
A
#
# COMPACT_ATOMS: atom_id res chain seq x y z
N MET A 1 2.11 -17.30 -9.95
CA MET A 1 1.27 -16.22 -10.49
C MET A 1 0.87 -15.34 -9.33
N ALA A 2 1.02 -14.03 -9.49
CA ALA A 2 0.83 -13.11 -8.38
C ALA A 2 -0.64 -13.14 -7.93
N LEU A 3 -0.85 -13.12 -6.62
CA LEU A 3 -2.16 -12.91 -6.03
C LEU A 3 -2.23 -11.47 -5.54
N VAL A 4 -3.15 -10.69 -6.07
CA VAL A 4 -3.38 -9.31 -5.62
C VAL A 4 -4.54 -9.31 -4.64
N LEU A 5 -4.31 -8.79 -3.44
CA LEU A 5 -5.35 -8.56 -2.44
C LEU A 5 -5.49 -7.06 -2.21
N LYS A 6 -6.75 -6.60 -2.15
CA LYS A 6 -7.15 -5.22 -1.91
C LYS A 6 -8.19 -5.16 -0.81
N PRO A 7 -8.27 -4.07 -0.02
CA PRO A 7 -9.39 -3.83 0.87
C PRO A 7 -10.73 -3.94 0.11
N PRO A 8 -11.80 -4.49 0.72
CA PRO A 8 -11.87 -5.06 2.07
C PRO A 8 -11.58 -6.58 2.11
N HIS A 9 -10.96 -7.17 1.08
CA HIS A 9 -10.71 -8.61 1.07
C HIS A 9 -9.81 -9.01 2.26
N PRO A 10 -10.16 -10.09 2.98
CA PRO A 10 -9.42 -10.49 4.17
C PRO A 10 -7.98 -10.87 3.82
N LEU A 11 -7.05 -10.46 4.69
CA LEU A 11 -5.66 -10.87 4.61
C LEU A 11 -5.53 -12.34 5.07
N PRO A 12 -4.61 -13.12 4.46
CA PRO A 12 -4.35 -14.47 4.92
C PRO A 12 -3.72 -14.45 6.32
N ALA A 13 -3.81 -15.56 7.03
CA ALA A 13 -3.06 -15.71 8.28
C ALA A 13 -1.55 -15.72 8.00
N PRO A 14 -0.72 -15.09 8.85
CA PRO A 14 0.74 -15.19 8.73
C PRO A 14 1.17 -16.66 8.83
N SER A 15 1.99 -17.14 7.90
CA SER A 15 2.51 -18.52 7.94
C SER A 15 3.98 -18.58 7.54
N PRO A 16 4.83 -19.39 8.22
CA PRO A 16 6.26 -19.51 7.90
C PRO A 16 6.58 -20.08 6.51
N ALA A 17 5.61 -20.76 5.89
CA ALA A 17 5.70 -21.31 4.54
C ALA A 17 4.91 -20.47 3.51
N GLY A 18 4.54 -19.24 3.88
CA GLY A 18 3.73 -18.34 3.05
C GLY A 18 4.46 -17.89 1.78
N ARG A 19 3.68 -17.45 0.79
CA ARG A 19 4.24 -16.77 -0.38
C ARG A 19 4.87 -15.46 0.06
N PHE A 20 5.94 -15.05 -0.62
CA PHE A 20 6.58 -13.76 -0.38
C PHE A 20 5.58 -12.62 -0.58
N ALA A 21 5.40 -11.78 0.44
CA ALA A 21 4.41 -10.73 0.49
C ALA A 21 5.05 -9.34 0.28
N LEU A 22 4.50 -8.59 -0.67
CA LEU A 22 4.89 -7.23 -0.99
C LEU A 22 3.71 -6.28 -0.72
N PHE A 23 3.92 -5.29 0.14
CA PHE A 23 2.99 -4.18 0.33
C PHE A 23 3.33 -2.98 -0.56
N LEU A 24 2.31 -2.40 -1.20
CA LEU A 24 2.43 -1.27 -2.10
C LEU A 24 2.05 0.04 -1.40
N ALA A 25 2.89 0.50 -0.47
CA ALA A 25 2.71 1.77 0.24
C ALA A 25 3.02 2.96 -0.68
N GLY A 26 2.28 4.04 -0.54
CA GLY A 26 2.57 5.23 -1.34
C GLY A 26 1.37 6.06 -1.73
N SER A 27 1.66 7.03 -2.57
CA SER A 27 0.67 7.97 -3.09
C SER A 27 -0.53 7.25 -3.69
N ILE A 28 -1.69 7.50 -3.08
CA ILE A 28 -3.02 7.18 -3.58
C ILE A 28 -3.84 8.46 -3.48
N GLU A 29 -4.03 9.12 -4.61
CA GLU A 29 -4.87 10.31 -4.69
C GLU A 29 -5.61 10.27 -6.03
N MET A 30 -6.90 9.96 -5.96
CA MET A 30 -7.73 9.72 -7.14
C MET A 30 -7.71 10.94 -8.07
N GLY A 31 -7.13 10.77 -9.25
CA GLY A 31 -7.02 11.83 -10.26
C GLY A 31 -5.79 12.75 -10.15
N ARG A 32 -4.92 12.57 -9.15
CA ARG A 32 -3.62 13.27 -9.06
C ARG A 32 -2.43 12.33 -9.17
N ALA A 33 -2.39 11.30 -8.31
CA ALA A 33 -1.33 10.30 -8.36
C ALA A 33 -1.55 9.34 -9.53
N THR A 34 -0.45 8.99 -10.20
CA THR A 34 -0.43 7.94 -11.21
C THR A 34 -0.84 6.60 -10.57
N ASP A 35 -1.54 5.74 -11.30
CA ASP A 35 -1.83 4.37 -10.85
C ASP A 35 -0.59 3.46 -11.02
N TRP A 36 0.39 3.71 -10.16
CA TRP A 36 1.63 2.96 -10.11
C TRP A 36 1.42 1.56 -9.55
N GLN A 37 0.40 1.34 -8.72
CA GLN A 37 0.08 0.03 -8.16
C GLN A 37 -0.28 -0.96 -9.28
N THR A 38 -1.11 -0.54 -10.24
CA THR A 38 -1.41 -1.35 -11.43
C THR A 38 -0.15 -1.71 -12.21
N THR A 39 0.74 -0.74 -12.44
CA THR A 39 2.04 -0.98 -13.11
C THR A 39 2.86 -2.06 -12.40
N VAL A 40 3.00 -1.98 -11.08
CA VAL A 40 3.76 -2.96 -10.29
C VAL A 40 3.09 -4.34 -10.31
N THR A 41 1.77 -4.40 -10.13
CA THR A 41 1.05 -5.69 -10.13
C THR A 41 1.14 -6.41 -11.48
N GLN A 42 1.11 -5.67 -12.59
CA GLN A 42 1.30 -6.23 -13.93
C GLN A 42 2.74 -6.74 -14.13
N ALA A 43 3.73 -5.95 -13.72
CA ALA A 43 5.14 -6.35 -13.83
C ALA A 43 5.45 -7.63 -13.03
N LEU A 44 4.73 -7.84 -11.93
CA LEU A 44 4.92 -9.00 -11.05
C LEU A 44 3.95 -10.16 -11.34
N ALA A 45 3.05 -10.05 -12.34
CA ALA A 45 1.97 -11.02 -12.56
C ALA A 45 2.44 -12.48 -12.71
N ALA A 46 3.60 -12.70 -13.33
CA ALA A 46 4.15 -14.03 -13.57
C ALA A 46 4.79 -14.68 -12.32
N TYR A 47 5.15 -13.90 -11.30
CA TYR A 47 5.88 -14.39 -10.12
C TYR A 47 4.93 -15.03 -9.11
N ASP A 48 5.45 -15.86 -8.20
CA ASP A 48 4.65 -16.44 -7.11
C ASP A 48 4.75 -15.57 -5.86
N VAL A 49 4.06 -14.43 -5.89
CA VAL A 49 4.09 -13.41 -4.84
C VAL A 49 2.68 -13.02 -4.42
N LEU A 50 2.54 -12.58 -3.18
CA LEU A 50 1.34 -11.97 -2.64
C LEU A 50 1.51 -10.44 -2.68
N LEU A 51 0.60 -9.73 -3.34
CA LEU A 51 0.65 -8.28 -3.49
C LEU A 51 -0.48 -7.66 -2.68
N PHE A 52 -0.13 -6.99 -1.58
CA PHE A 52 -1.06 -6.17 -0.82
C PHE A 52 -1.14 -4.79 -1.45
N ASN A 53 -2.26 -4.54 -2.12
CA ASN A 53 -2.52 -3.28 -2.81
C ASN A 53 -3.58 -2.48 -2.01
N PRO A 54 -3.18 -1.41 -1.30
CA PRO A 54 -4.13 -0.63 -0.48
C PRO A 54 -5.09 0.22 -1.33
N ARG A 55 -4.85 0.37 -2.64
CA ARG A 55 -5.74 1.12 -3.54
C ARG A 55 -7.05 0.36 -3.75
N ARG A 56 -8.06 0.76 -2.97
CA ARG A 56 -9.43 0.23 -3.00
C ARG A 56 -10.14 0.59 -4.31
N ASP A 57 -10.82 -0.39 -4.92
CA ASP A 57 -11.52 -0.23 -6.20
C ASP A 57 -12.86 0.51 -6.04
N ASP A 58 -13.51 0.37 -4.89
CA ASP A 58 -14.81 0.96 -4.54
C ASP A 58 -14.68 2.19 -3.61
N TRP A 59 -13.53 2.90 -3.65
CA TRP A 59 -13.33 4.09 -2.82
C TRP A 59 -14.30 5.22 -3.20
N ASP A 60 -15.00 5.75 -2.21
CA ASP A 60 -15.89 6.90 -2.39
C ASP A 60 -15.32 8.13 -1.66
N SER A 61 -15.07 9.21 -2.41
CA SER A 61 -14.52 10.47 -1.88
C SER A 61 -15.44 11.18 -0.87
N SER A 62 -16.71 10.79 -0.78
CA SER A 62 -17.65 11.32 0.22
C SER A 62 -17.48 10.70 1.60
N TRP A 63 -16.73 9.59 1.73
CA TRP A 63 -16.50 8.95 3.01
C TRP A 63 -15.74 9.87 3.95
N VAL A 64 -16.30 10.04 5.15
CA VAL A 64 -15.67 10.83 6.20
C VAL A 64 -14.44 10.09 6.70
N GLN A 65 -13.29 10.76 6.63
CA GLN A 65 -12.02 10.24 7.11
C GLN A 65 -11.92 10.40 8.63
N SER A 66 -12.71 9.61 9.35
CA SER A 66 -12.74 9.57 10.82
C SER A 66 -12.70 8.13 11.30
N LYS A 67 -12.03 7.89 12.43
CA LYS A 67 -11.98 6.57 13.11
C LYS A 67 -13.37 5.99 13.42
N ASP A 68 -14.39 6.85 13.54
CA ASP A 68 -15.76 6.44 13.83
C ASP A 68 -16.52 6.03 12.56
N THR A 69 -15.94 6.27 11.37
CA THR A 69 -16.48 5.80 10.08
C THR A 69 -15.97 4.40 9.81
N ALA A 70 -16.85 3.40 9.89
CA ALA A 70 -16.48 1.99 9.83
C ALA A 70 -15.67 1.61 8.58
N VAL A 71 -16.06 2.10 7.40
CA VAL A 71 -15.36 1.82 6.12
C VAL A 71 -13.97 2.45 6.06
N PHE A 72 -13.80 3.64 6.65
CA PHE A 72 -12.49 4.29 6.75
C PHE A 72 -11.60 3.58 7.76
N ARG A 73 -12.15 3.19 8.92
CA ARG A 73 -11.43 2.42 9.92
C ARG A 73 -10.98 1.06 9.37
N GLU A 74 -11.86 0.36 8.66
CA GLU A 74 -11.55 -0.92 7.99
C GLU A 74 -10.37 -0.77 7.02
N GLN A 75 -10.34 0.30 6.21
CA GLN A 75 -9.21 0.60 5.34
C GLN A 75 -7.91 0.73 6.14
N VAL A 76 -7.90 1.58 7.17
CA VAL A 76 -6.71 1.86 7.97
C VAL A 76 -6.23 0.62 8.71
N GLU A 77 -7.14 -0.16 9.31
CA GLU A 77 -6.80 -1.41 10.01
C GLU A 77 -6.25 -2.46 9.04
N TRP A 78 -6.81 -2.55 7.83
CA TRP A 78 -6.31 -3.43 6.78
C TRP A 78 -4.90 -3.03 6.34
N GLU A 79 -4.66 -1.74 6.11
CA GLU A 79 -3.35 -1.20 5.71
C GLU A 79 -2.28 -1.50 6.76
N LEU A 80 -2.56 -1.21 8.03
CA LEU A 80 -1.64 -1.49 9.14
C LEU A 80 -1.34 -2.99 9.26
N THR A 81 -2.37 -3.83 9.21
CA THR A 81 -2.20 -5.29 9.29
C THR A 81 -1.37 -5.82 8.12
N ALA A 82 -1.60 -5.32 6.91
CA ALA A 82 -0.88 -5.76 5.72
C ALA A 82 0.58 -5.27 5.71
N LEU A 83 0.85 -4.05 6.23
CA LEU A 83 2.21 -3.54 6.45
C LEU A 83 2.99 -4.43 7.43
N GLU A 84 2.36 -4.86 8.53
CA GLU A 84 2.97 -5.76 9.52
C GLU A 84 3.25 -7.17 8.97
N GLN A 85 2.41 -7.64 8.03
CA GLN A 85 2.55 -8.97 7.42
C GLN A 85 3.52 -9.03 6.23
N ALA A 86 3.90 -7.89 5.66
CA ALA A 86 4.69 -7.86 4.45
C ALA A 86 6.17 -8.20 4.68
N ASP A 87 6.73 -9.04 3.81
CA ASP A 87 8.17 -9.33 3.79
C ASP A 87 8.97 -8.14 3.23
N LEU A 88 8.36 -7.40 2.29
CA LEU A 88 8.90 -6.20 1.67
C LEU A 88 7.82 -5.12 1.55
N ILE A 89 8.19 -3.88 1.84
CA ILE A 89 7.32 -2.72 1.64
C ILE A 89 7.93 -1.83 0.57
N ALA A 90 7.23 -1.65 -0.55
CA ALA A 90 7.59 -0.67 -1.58
C ALA A 90 6.86 0.64 -1.27
N PHE A 91 7.63 1.72 -1.09
CA PHE A 91 7.13 3.08 -0.91
C PHE A 91 7.29 3.87 -2.19
N TYR A 92 6.20 4.37 -2.76
CA TYR A 92 6.22 5.28 -3.90
C TYR A 92 5.67 6.67 -3.55
N PHE A 93 6.47 7.70 -3.81
CA PHE A 93 6.12 9.09 -3.58
C PHE A 93 5.89 9.81 -4.92
N ASP A 94 4.65 9.90 -5.37
CA ASP A 94 4.29 10.60 -6.62
C ASP A 94 4.63 12.10 -6.50
N PRO A 95 5.36 12.69 -7.47
CA PRO A 95 5.76 14.11 -7.46
C PRO A 95 4.62 15.11 -7.31
N THR A 96 3.39 14.72 -7.66
CA THR A 96 2.20 15.58 -7.64
C THR A 96 1.42 15.51 -6.32
N THR A 97 1.87 14.69 -5.38
CA THR A 97 1.17 14.44 -4.10
C THR A 97 2.04 14.82 -2.90
N GLN A 98 1.42 14.90 -1.72
CA GLN A 98 2.15 15.12 -0.47
C GLN A 98 2.46 13.84 0.30
N ALA A 99 1.63 12.80 0.14
CA ALA A 99 1.77 11.49 0.77
C ALA A 99 2.07 11.51 2.30
N PRO A 100 1.33 12.29 3.11
CA PRO A 100 1.63 12.45 4.54
C PRO A 100 1.52 11.15 5.34
N ILE A 101 0.53 10.30 5.02
CA ILE A 101 0.38 8.98 5.67
C ILE A 101 1.51 8.05 5.26
N THR A 102 1.93 8.06 4.00
CA THR A 102 3.10 7.30 3.54
C THR A 102 4.38 7.70 4.26
N LEU A 103 4.59 8.99 4.58
CA LEU A 103 5.73 9.41 5.39
C LEU A 103 5.67 8.86 6.83
N LEU A 104 4.47 8.79 7.41
CA LEU A 104 4.24 8.16 8.71
C LEU A 104 4.55 6.66 8.65
N GLU A 105 4.03 5.94 7.67
CA GLU A 105 4.28 4.51 7.43
C GLU A 105 5.77 4.23 7.22
N LEU A 106 6.47 5.04 6.42
CA LEU A 106 7.91 4.93 6.22
C LEU A 106 8.68 5.14 7.54
N GLY A 107 8.23 6.08 8.38
CA GLY A 107 8.80 6.28 9.72
C GLY A 107 8.59 5.08 10.66
N LEU A 108 7.41 4.45 10.59
CA LEU A 108 7.04 3.28 11.40
C LEU A 108 7.82 2.02 11.00
N PHE A 109 7.90 1.74 9.70
CA PHE A 109 8.40 0.45 9.18
C PHE A 109 9.78 0.52 8.53
N GLY A 110 10.26 1.71 8.14
CA GLY A 110 11.52 1.87 7.41
C GLY A 110 12.77 1.40 8.14
N ARG A 111 12.70 1.16 9.46
CA ARG A 111 13.80 0.65 10.28
C ARG A 111 13.65 -0.82 10.67
N THR A 112 12.45 -1.38 10.57
CA THR A 112 12.09 -2.70 11.11
C THR A 112 11.78 -3.73 10.03
N SER A 113 11.34 -3.28 8.85
CA SER A 113 11.00 -4.13 7.71
C SER A 113 12.00 -3.93 6.56
N GLN A 114 12.06 -4.88 5.62
CA GLN A 114 12.73 -4.61 4.35
C GLN A 114 11.90 -3.60 3.55
N THR A 115 12.56 -2.57 3.03
CA THR A 115 11.89 -1.50 2.31
C THR A 115 12.63 -1.11 1.04
N VAL A 116 11.87 -0.72 0.02
CA VAL A 116 12.36 -0.04 -1.19
C VAL A 116 11.62 1.26 -1.32
N VAL A 117 12.36 2.37 -1.47
CA VAL A 117 11.78 3.70 -1.60
C VAL A 117 12.03 4.25 -3.01
N CYS A 118 10.95 4.59 -3.70
CA CYS A 118 10.98 5.30 -4.97
C CYS A 118 10.43 6.72 -4.77
N CYS A 119 11.29 7.72 -4.91
CA CYS A 119 10.94 9.12 -4.79
C CYS A 119 11.46 9.88 -6.03
N PRO A 120 10.68 10.00 -7.12
CA PRO A 120 11.08 10.68 -8.34
C PRO A 120 11.30 12.19 -8.15
N ASN A 121 12.05 12.83 -9.04
CA ASN A 121 12.27 14.28 -8.99
C ASN A 121 10.93 15.03 -9.06
N GLY A 122 10.82 16.10 -8.28
CA GLY A 122 9.59 16.90 -8.16
C GLY A 122 8.77 16.63 -6.90
N PHE A 123 8.99 15.51 -6.19
CA PHE A 123 8.39 15.34 -4.87
C PHE A 123 8.90 16.43 -3.92
N TRP A 124 7.97 17.08 -3.24
CA TRP A 124 8.21 18.32 -2.50
C TRP A 124 9.12 18.16 -1.26
N ARG A 125 9.30 16.93 -0.75
CA ARG A 125 10.16 16.61 0.40
C ARG A 125 10.98 15.34 0.15
N LYS A 126 12.23 15.52 -0.28
CA LYS A 126 13.22 14.45 -0.42
C LYS A 126 14.27 14.51 0.66
#